data_AF-A0A919YV24-F1
#
_entry.id   AF-A0A919YV24-F1
#
_cell.length_a   1.000
_cell.length_b   1.000
_cell.length_c   1.000
_cell.angle_alpha   90.00
_cell.angle_beta   90.00
_cell.angle_gamma   90.00
#
_symmetry.space_group_name_H-M   'P 1'
#
loop_
_entity.id
_entity.type
_entity.pdbx_description
1 polymer ?
#
loop_
_entity_poly.entity_id
_entity_poly.type
_entity_poly.pdbx_seq_one_letter_code
_entity_poly.pdbx_strand_id
1 'polypeptide(L)' 'MNIQEAARQAAEEKRFMTRRNSAELEYKKVKPQNGATRCLVYRLDGLDGVRAWLPSLNDLQADDWIVID' A
#
# COMPACT_ATOMS: atom_id res chain seq x y z
N MET A 1 -5.25 -5.85 9.04
CA MET A 1 -6.51 -5.28 8.52
C MET A 1 -6.74 -5.80 7.13
N ASN A 2 -7.99 -5.87 6.66
CA ASN A 2 -8.24 -6.08 5.24
C ASN A 2 -7.78 -4.83 4.43
N ILE A 3 -7.66 -4.98 3.11
CA ILE A 3 -7.20 -3.91 2.22
C ILE A 3 -8.08 -2.65 2.28
N GLN A 4 -9.40 -2.81 2.39
CA GLN A 4 -10.36 -1.70 2.42
C GLN A 4 -10.16 -0.82 3.66
N GLU A 5 -10.04 -1.44 4.83
CA GLU A 5 -9.88 -0.76 6.12
C GLU A 5 -8.54 -0.02 6.16
N ALA A 6 -7.45 -0.70 5.74
CA ALA A 6 -6.13 -0.08 5.69
C ALA A 6 -6.06 1.08 4.68
N ALA A 7 -6.71 0.97 3.52
CA ALA A 7 -6.75 2.04 2.52
C ALA A 7 -7.52 3.27 3.02
N ARG A 8 -8.67 3.06 3.68
CA ARG A 8 -9.46 4.13 4.29
C ARG A 8 -8.65 4.87 5.36
N GLN A 9 -8.08 4.12 6.30
CA GLN A 9 -7.29 4.70 7.39
C GLN A 9 -6.04 5.44 6.87
N ALA A 10 -5.28 4.85 5.95
CA ALA A 10 -4.11 5.51 5.38
C ALA A 10 -4.47 6.78 4.59
N ALA A 11 -5.61 6.80 3.89
CA ALA A 11 -6.10 8.00 3.20
C ALA A 11 -6.50 9.12 4.18
N GLU A 12 -7.23 8.78 5.25
CA GLU A 12 -7.66 9.71 6.30
C GLU A 12 -6.46 10.31 7.04
N GLU A 13 -5.47 9.48 7.39
CA GLU A 13 -4.27 9.88 8.13
C GLU A 13 -3.16 10.47 7.23
N LYS A 14 -3.34 10.48 5.90
CA LYS A 14 -2.33 10.88 4.89
C LYS A 14 -1.02 10.06 4.96
N ARG A 15 -1.15 8.78 5.28
CA ARG A 15 -0.07 7.80 5.48
C ARG A 15 0.03 6.81 4.34
N PHE A 16 0.94 5.84 4.47
CA PHE A 16 1.02 4.69 3.58
C PHE A 16 0.41 3.44 4.23
N MET A 17 0.24 2.40 3.42
CA MET A 17 -0.12 1.06 3.88
C MET A 17 0.81 0.01 3.27
N THR A 18 1.01 -1.09 3.99
CA THR A 18 1.83 -2.22 3.54
C THR A 18 1.32 -3.53 4.15
N ARG A 19 1.90 -4.65 3.73
CA ARG A 19 1.59 -6.01 4.20
C ARG A 19 2.55 -6.37 5.32
N ARG A 20 2.08 -6.90 6.45
CA ARG A 20 2.95 -7.27 7.58
C ARG A 20 3.83 -8.48 7.26
N ASN A 21 3.29 -9.48 6.55
CA ASN A 21 3.93 -10.79 6.37
C ASN A 21 4.28 -11.10 4.91
N SER A 22 4.40 -10.12 4.02
CA SER A 22 4.83 -10.42 2.65
C SER A 22 6.31 -10.81 2.66
N ALA A 23 6.60 -12.10 2.48
CA ALA A 23 7.95 -12.60 2.22
C ALA A 23 8.64 -11.88 1.04
N GLU A 24 7.84 -11.26 0.16
CA GLU A 24 8.25 -10.25 -0.81
C GLU A 24 8.42 -8.86 -0.19
N LEU A 25 9.23 -8.76 0.87
CA LEU A 25 9.85 -7.49 1.28
C LEU A 25 10.84 -7.01 0.20
N GLU A 26 10.44 -6.96 -1.07
CA GLU A 26 10.77 -5.83 -1.92
C GLU A 26 9.93 -4.63 -1.46
N TYR A 27 10.08 -4.23 -0.19
CA TYR A 27 9.95 -2.88 0.32
C TYR A 27 8.91 -1.96 -0.37
N LYS A 28 7.66 -2.39 -0.58
CA LYS A 28 6.62 -1.56 -1.23
C LYS A 28 5.68 -0.96 -0.20
N LYS A 29 5.61 0.37 -0.14
CA LYS A 29 4.56 1.10 0.59
C LYS A 29 3.58 1.70 -0.41
N VAL A 30 2.29 1.47 -0.18
CA VAL A 30 1.20 1.95 -1.02
C VAL A 30 0.67 3.24 -0.43
N LYS A 31 0.58 4.29 -1.24
CA LYS A 31 -0.11 5.54 -0.90
C LYS A 31 -1.47 5.54 -1.57
N PRO A 32 -2.57 5.39 -0.83
CA PRO A 32 -3.90 5.62 -1.35
C PRO A 32 -4.03 7.05 -1.89
N GLN A 33 -4.76 7.22 -2.97
CA GLN A 33 -5.12 8.53 -3.50
C GLN A 33 -6.64 8.65 -3.57
N ASN A 34 -7.15 9.83 -3.24
CA ASN A 34 -8.58 10.14 -3.39
C ASN A 34 -8.85 10.55 -4.85
N GLY A 35 -9.91 10.02 -5.46
CA GLY A 35 -10.37 10.43 -6.78
C GLY A 35 -9.93 9.50 -7.92
N ALA A 36 -9.78 10.05 -9.12
CA ALA A 36 -9.54 9.28 -10.35
C ALA A 36 -8.08 8.83 -10.55
N THR A 37 -7.18 9.18 -9.63
CA THR A 37 -5.77 8.81 -9.72
C THR A 37 -5.52 7.44 -9.12
N ARG A 38 -4.56 6.72 -9.70
CA ARG A 38 -4.17 5.40 -9.20
C ARG A 38 -3.43 5.55 -7.87
N CYS A 39 -3.60 4.57 -6.98
CA CYS A 39 -2.75 4.42 -5.80
C CYS A 39 -1.29 4.31 -6.25
N LEU A 40 -0.38 4.86 -5.46
CA LEU A 40 1.04 4.89 -5.79
C LEU A 40 1.80 3.89 -4.95
N VAL A 41 2.78 3.21 -5.54
CA VAL A 41 3.70 2.34 -4.81
C VAL A 41 5.10 2.95 -4.81
N TYR A 42 5.74 2.92 -3.64
CA TYR A 42 7.10 3.42 -3.41
C TYR A 42 7.97 2.28 -2.90
N ARG A 43 9.23 2.22 -3.35
CA ARG A 43 10.25 1.41 -2.70
C ARG A 43 10.70 2.07 -1.38
N LEU A 44 10.98 1.29 -0.33
CA LEU A 44 11.45 1.83 0.97
C LEU A 44 12.89 2.36 0.91
N ASP A 45 13.67 1.99 -0.10
CA ASP A 45 15.02 2.54 -0.34
C ASP A 45 15.00 4.00 -0.83
N GLY A 46 13.83 4.53 -1.23
CA GLY A 46 13.65 5.90 -1.68
C GLY A 46 14.32 6.25 -3.02
N LEU A 47 15.00 5.29 -3.66
CA LEU A 47 15.88 5.54 -4.81
C LEU A 47 15.20 5.26 -6.15
N ASP A 48 14.16 4.44 -6.19
CA ASP A 48 13.50 4.04 -7.45
C ASP A 48 11.99 4.35 -7.49
N GLY A 49 11.65 5.29 -8.38
CA GLY A 49 10.40 5.45 -9.13
C GLY A 49 9.06 5.14 -8.44
N VAL A 50 8.27 6.19 -8.25
CA VAL A 50 6.82 6.06 -7.99
C VAL A 50 6.15 5.34 -9.17
N ARG A 51 5.46 4.24 -8.91
CA ARG A 51 4.65 3.52 -9.92
C ARG A 51 3.19 3.47 -9.52
N ALA A 52 2.31 3.31 -10.50
CA ALA A 52 0.93 2.95 -10.21
C ALA A 52 0.90 1.56 -9.57
N TRP A 53 0.18 1.44 -8.46
CA TRP A 53 -0.01 0.17 -7.79
C TRP A 53 -1.00 -0.70 -8.58
N LEU A 54 -0.62 -1.95 -8.82
CA LEU A 54 -1.42 -2.97 -9.47
C LEU A 54 -1.53 -4.14 -8.48
N PRO A 55 -2.64 -4.28 -7.74
CA PRO A 55 -2.78 -5.33 -6.75
C PRO A 55 -2.88 -6.72 -7.40
N SER A 56 -2.19 -7.70 -6.84
CA SER A 56 -2.38 -9.12 -7.14
C SER A 56 -3.63 -9.67 -6.43
N LEU A 57 -4.07 -10.87 -6.80
CA LEU A 57 -5.16 -11.54 -6.07
C LEU A 57 -4.80 -11.75 -4.58
N ASN A 58 -3.53 -12.06 -4.29
CA ASN A 58 -3.04 -12.21 -2.92
C ASN A 58 -3.16 -10.89 -2.13
N ASP A 59 -2.86 -9.75 -2.76
CA ASP A 59 -3.03 -8.43 -2.15
C ASP A 59 -4.50 -8.15 -1.79
N LEU A 60 -5.42 -8.52 -2.70
CA LEU A 60 -6.85 -8.28 -2.54
C LEU A 60 -7.48 -9.17 -1.46
N GLN A 61 -7.01 -10.40 -1.30
CA GLN A 61 -7.61 -11.38 -0.39
C GLN A 61 -7.09 -11.32 1.04
N ALA A 62 -5.97 -10.65 1.26
CA ALA A 62 -5.26 -10.81 2.50
C ALA A 62 -5.59 -9.77 3.56
N ASP A 63 -5.30 -10.12 4.81
CA ASP A 63 -5.89 -9.55 6.03
C ASP A 63 -4.84 -9.00 7.03
N ASP A 64 -3.57 -9.08 6.66
CA ASP A 64 -2.41 -8.55 7.37
C ASP A 64 -1.93 -7.18 6.83
N TRP A 65 -2.82 -6.38 6.23
CA TRP A 65 -2.51 -4.99 5.91
C TRP A 65 -2.35 -4.14 7.18
N ILE A 66 -1.39 -3.23 7.16
CA ILE A 66 -1.07 -2.28 8.23
C ILE A 66 -0.85 -0.88 7.64
N VAL A 67 -1.14 0.15 8.43
CA VAL A 67 -0.80 1.55 8.11
C VAL A 67 0.59 1.86 8.67
N ILE A 68 1.40 2.56 7.88
CA ILE A 68 2.77 2.96 8.21
C ILE A 68 3.04 4.39 7.75
N ASP A 69 3.99 5.06 8.41
CA ASP A 69 4.56 6.39 8.11
C ASP A 69 3.65 7.35 7.34
#